data_AF-A0A847M947-F1
#
_entry.id   AF-A0A847M947-F1
#
_cell.length_a   1.000
_cell.length_b   1.000
_cell.length_c   1.000
_cell.angle_alpha   90.00
_cell.angle_beta   90.00
_cell.angle_gamma   90.00
#
_symmetry.space_group_name_H-M   'P 1'
#
loop_
_entity.id
_entity.type
_entity.pdbx_description
1 polymer ?
#
loop_
_entity_poly.entity_id
_entity_poly.type
_entity_poly.pdbx_seq_one_letter_code
_entity_poly.pdbx_strand_id
1 'polypeptide(L)' 'MELLCSLNDQGLSIIIVTHEDSVAAYAKRLVRFLDGEIQSDEFTSNACGEVMKEARQ' A
#
# COMPACT_ATOMS: atom_id res chain seq x y z
N MET A 1 -8.71 5.67 -0.13
CA MET A 1 -8.12 4.46 -0.77
C MET A 1 -9.14 3.32 -0.92
N GLU A 2 -10.45 3.55 -0.78
CA GLU A 2 -11.44 2.46 -0.66
C GLU A 2 -11.64 1.66 -1.95
N LEU A 3 -11.75 2.37 -3.09
CA LEU A 3 -11.94 1.74 -4.39
C LEU A 3 -10.77 0.83 -4.78
N LEU A 4 -9.54 1.33 -4.69
CA LEU A 4 -8.34 0.58 -5.08
C LEU A 4 -8.17 -0.68 -4.23
N CYS A 5 -8.45 -0.61 -2.93
CA CYS A 5 -8.45 -1.80 -2.10
C CYS A 5 -9.53 -2.80 -2.48
N SER A 6 -10.76 -2.36 -2.70
CA SER A 6 -11.85 -3.26 -3.09
C SER A 6 -11.56 -3.98 -4.40
N LEU A 7 -10.87 -3.32 -5.34
CA LEU A 7 -10.42 -3.91 -6.59
C LEU A 7 -9.29 -4.91 -6.35
N ASN A 8 -8.34 -4.59 -5.47
CA ASN A 8 -7.29 -5.53 -5.10
C ASN A 8 -7.83 -6.79 -4.41
N ASP A 9 -8.87 -6.65 -3.60
CA ASP A 9 -9.54 -7.77 -2.94
C ASP A 9 -10.40 -8.60 -3.90
N GLN A 10 -10.84 -8.01 -5.02
CA GLN A 10 -11.45 -8.75 -6.14
C GLN A 10 -10.42 -9.54 -6.97
N GLY A 11 -9.12 -9.50 -6.61
CA GLY A 11 -8.05 -10.23 -7.27
C GLY A 11 -7.30 -9.43 -8.35
N LEU A 12 -7.55 -8.11 -8.46
CA LEU A 12 -6.79 -7.27 -9.38
C LEU A 12 -5.44 -6.89 -8.77
N SER A 13 -4.38 -7.06 -9.55
CA SER A 13 -3.04 -6.60 -9.17
C SER A 13 -2.92 -5.11 -9.44
N ILE A 14 -2.61 -4.33 -8.41
CA ILE A 14 -2.51 -2.86 -8.48
C ILE A 14 -1.12 -2.47 -8.02
N ILE A 15 -0.44 -1.63 -8.82
CA ILE A 15 0.86 -1.05 -8.50
C ILE A 15 0.67 0.47 -8.47
N ILE A 16 1.11 1.09 -7.38
CA ILE A 16 1.01 2.54 -7.18
C ILE A 16 2.39 3.05 -6.80
N VAL A 17 2.82 4.12 -7.46
CA VAL A 17 4.03 4.85 -7.11
C VAL A 17 3.59 6.14 -6.44
N THR A 18 4.00 6.32 -5.19
CA THR A 18 3.67 7.51 -4.38
C THR A 18 4.89 7.89 -3.56
N HIS A 19 5.01 9.18 -3.28
CA HIS A 19 6.00 9.72 -2.35
C HIS A 19 5.42 9.90 -0.93
N GLU A 20 4.12 9.64 -0.75
CA GLU A 20 3.44 9.73 0.53
C GLU A 20 3.42 8.36 1.24
N ASP A 21 4.10 8.26 2.39
CA ASP A 21 4.11 7.02 3.20
C ASP A 21 2.71 6.61 3.68
N SER A 22 1.84 7.59 3.93
CA SER A 22 0.44 7.36 4.33
C SER A 22 -0.33 6.54 3.28
N VAL A 23 -0.12 6.84 2.01
CA VAL A 23 -0.74 6.16 0.87
C VAL A 23 -0.11 4.78 0.67
N ALA A 24 1.20 4.68 0.85
CA ALA A 24 1.96 3.46 0.68
C ALA A 24 1.62 2.41 1.76
N ALA A 25 1.26 2.84 2.97
CA ALA A 25 0.82 1.98 4.07
C ALA A 25 -0.46 1.17 3.77
N TYR A 26 -1.29 1.61 2.80
CA TYR A 26 -2.48 0.85 2.40
C TYR A 26 -2.15 -0.37 1.53
N ALA A 27 -0.94 -0.46 0.96
CA ALA A 27 -0.54 -1.56 0.09
C ALA A 27 -0.15 -2.82 0.89
N LYS A 28 -0.40 -4.00 0.29
CA LYS A 28 0.03 -5.31 0.83
C LYS A 28 1.55 -5.51 0.79
N ARG A 29 2.25 -4.72 -0.01
CA ARG A 29 3.70 -4.78 -0.19
C ARG A 29 4.23 -3.39 -0.45
N LEU A 30 5.29 -3.03 0.26
CA LEU A 30 6.00 -1.77 0.15
C LEU A 30 7.36 -2.02 -0.49
N VAL A 31 7.64 -1.36 -1.61
CA VAL A 31 8.95 -1.43 -2.26
C VAL A 31 9.51 -0.01 -2.33
N ARG A 32 10.67 0.24 -1.71
CA ARG A 32 11.37 1.53 -1.80
C ARG A 32 12.50 1.41 -2.80
N PHE A 33 12.53 2.32 -3.75
CA PHE A 33 13.60 2.46 -4.72
C PHE A 33 14.47 3.66 -4.36
N LEU A 34 15.78 3.51 -4.49
CA LEU A 34 16.74 4.60 -4.38
C LEU A 34 17.78 4.45 -5.48
N ASP A 35 17.96 5.49 -6.29
CA ASP A 35 18.96 5.53 -7.38
C ASP A 35 18.92 4.34 -8.35
N GLY A 36 17.73 3.77 -8.58
CA GLY A 36 17.53 2.63 -9.47
C GLY A 36 17.72 1.25 -8.82
N GLU A 37 18.07 1.21 -7.54
CA GLU A 37 18.18 -0.02 -6.76
C GLU A 37 16.98 -0.19 -5.81
N ILE A 38 16.61 -1.45 -5.54
CA ILE A 38 15.60 -1.78 -4.53
C ILE A 38 16.27 -1.69 -3.17
N GLN A 39 15.93 -0.66 -2.40
CA GLN A 39 16.45 -0.44 -1.06
C GLN A 39 15.75 -1.32 -0.02
N SER A 40 14.43 -1.45 -0.14
CA SER A 40 13.62 -2.30 0.75
C SER A 40 12.43 -2.88 0.02
N ASP A 41 12.03 -4.06 0.46
CA ASP A 41 10.94 -4.82 -0.10
C ASP A 41 10.31 -5.63 1.04
N GLU A 42 9.15 -5.16 1.52
CA GLU A 42 8.50 -5.68 2.71
C GLU A 42 7.02 -5.95 2.45
N PHE A 43 6.52 -7.06 3.01
CA PHE A 43 5.08 -7.31 3.03
C PHE A 43 4.45 -6.60 4.24
N THR A 44 3.43 -5.80 3.98
CA THR A 44 2.69 -5.10 5.02
C THR A 44 1.59 -6.03 5.54
N SER A 45 1.61 -6.35 6.84
CA SER A 45 0.57 -7.18 7.48
C SER A 45 -0.79 -6.48 7.59
N ASN A 46 -0.81 -5.14 7.51
CA ASN A 46 -1.97 -4.31 7.88
C ASN A 46 -2.66 -3.71 6.65
N ALA A 47 -2.75 -4.46 5.56
CA ALA A 47 -3.30 -3.94 4.32
C ALA A 47 -4.81 -3.71 4.40
N CYS A 48 -5.20 -2.51 3.99
CA CYS A 48 -6.54 -1.93 3.77
C CYS A 48 -7.67 -2.10 4.82
N GLY A 49 -7.63 -3.06 5.74
CA GLY A 49 -8.67 -3.22 6.78
C GLY A 49 -8.43 -2.38 8.03
N GLU A 50 -7.18 -2.11 8.39
CA GLU A 50 -6.82 -1.51 9.68
C GLU A 50 -6.59 0.01 9.56
N VAL A 51 -5.94 0.46 8.48
CA VAL A 51 -5.61 1.88 8.27
C VAL A 51 -6.86 2.76 8.12
N MET A 52 -7.94 2.22 7.55
CA MET A 52 -9.23 2.92 7.45
C MET A 52 -9.97 3.07 8.79
N LYS A 53 -9.66 2.24 9.79
CA LYS A 53 -10.24 2.36 11.14
C LYS A 53 -9.57 3.48 11.94
N GLU A 54 -8.28 3.72 11.72
CA GLU A 54 -7.56 4.83 12.34
C GLU A 54 -7.92 6.19 11.75
N ALA A 55 -8.17 6.27 10.44
CA ALA A 55 -8.52 7.53 9.76
C ALA A 55 -9.94 8.05 10.07
N ARG A 56 -10.77 7.30 10.81
CA ARG A 56 -12.16 7.67 11.16
C ARG A 56 -12.31 8.17 12.61
N GLN A 57 -11.21 8.35 13.35
CA GLN A 57 -11.23 9.02 14.66
C GLN A 57 -11.03 10.53 14.51
#